data_AF-A0A3D0D9R5-F1
#
_entry.id   AF-A0A3D0D9R5-F1
#
_cell.length_a   1.000
_cell.length_b   1.000
_cell.length_c   1.000
_cell.angle_alpha   90.00
_cell.angle_beta   90.00
_cell.angle_gamma   90.00
#
_symmetry.space_group_name_H-M   'P 1'
#
loop_
_entity.id
_entity.type
_entity.pdbx_description
1 polymer ?
#
loop_
_entity_poly.entity_id
_entity_poly.type
_entity_poly.pdbx_seq_one_letter_code
_entity_poly.pdbx_strand_id
1 'polypeptide(L)'
;MESQQNNSQFKVVGRPVRLRDGLEKVAGRAQYAANVPRPGILHCRLLLSPYAHARISALDTGAAEALTGVVRVVTAADLPPLPPTSRHRLLLARDQTLFVGHPVAAVLAESEATAEDALDLIEVEYEILPAVTTIEQALAPGAPLVWPE
;
A
#
# COMPACT_ATOMS: atom_id res chain seq x y z
N MET A 1 -4.36 22.03 51.14
CA MET A 1 -4.49 21.31 49.86
C MET A 1 -4.37 19.84 50.18
N GLU A 2 -5.50 19.21 50.45
CA GLU A 2 -5.57 17.82 50.92
C GLU A 2 -5.17 16.86 49.81
N SER A 3 -4.13 16.09 50.11
CA SER A 3 -3.69 14.92 49.36
C SER A 3 -4.78 13.84 49.43
N GLN A 4 -5.51 13.63 48.33
CA GLN A 4 -6.45 12.51 48.22
C GLN A 4 -5.66 11.19 48.31
N GLN A 5 -5.88 10.46 49.41
CA GLN A 5 -5.36 9.11 49.61
C GLN A 5 -5.95 8.17 48.57
N ASN A 6 -5.08 7.64 47.71
CA ASN A 6 -5.40 6.74 46.63
C ASN A 6 -5.77 5.35 47.19
N ASN A 7 -7.04 5.16 47.57
CA ASN A 7 -7.59 3.94 48.15
C ASN A 7 -7.89 2.89 47.05
N SER A 8 -6.86 2.44 46.32
CA SER A 8 -7.01 1.43 45.27
C SER A 8 -6.71 0.03 45.79
N GLN A 9 -7.76 -0.80 45.89
CA GLN A 9 -7.72 -2.25 46.18
C GLN A 9 -6.94 -3.04 45.11
N PHE A 10 -6.63 -2.43 43.98
CA PHE A 10 -6.02 -3.10 42.84
C PHE A 10 -4.50 -2.91 42.80
N LYS A 11 -3.79 -4.02 42.51
CA LYS A 11 -2.33 -4.06 42.39
C LYS A 11 -1.78 -3.25 41.21
N VAL A 12 -2.59 -3.02 40.17
CA VAL A 12 -2.16 -2.46 38.87
C VAL A 12 -3.00 -1.25 38.43
N VAL A 13 -4.31 -1.27 38.66
CA VAL A 13 -5.23 -0.20 38.20
C VAL A 13 -4.97 1.11 38.96
N GLY A 14 -4.82 2.21 38.22
CA GLY A 14 -4.57 3.55 38.77
C GLY A 14 -3.14 3.78 39.27
N ARG A 15 -2.20 2.89 38.91
CA ARG A 15 -0.79 2.99 39.32
C ARG A 15 0.11 3.21 38.10
N PRO A 16 1.19 4.01 38.22
CA PRO A 16 2.22 4.07 37.19
C PRO A 16 2.92 2.71 37.12
N VAL A 17 2.81 2.04 35.98
CA VAL A 17 3.48 0.76 35.70
C VAL A 17 4.47 0.93 34.57
N ARG A 18 5.60 0.21 34.64
CA ARG A 18 6.57 0.21 33.53
C ARG A 18 5.96 -0.49 32.33
N LEU A 19 6.18 0.09 31.16
CA LEU A 19 5.76 -0.49 29.90
C LEU A 19 6.54 -1.80 29.65
N ARG A 20 5.82 -2.90 29.41
CA ARG A 20 6.41 -4.26 29.33
C ARG A 20 7.41 -4.41 28.19
N ASP A 21 7.14 -3.79 27.04
CA ASP A 21 7.99 -3.79 25.85
C ASP A 21 8.87 -2.53 25.76
N GLY A 22 8.86 -1.68 26.80
CA GLY A 22 9.55 -0.40 26.80
C GLY A 22 11.06 -0.55 26.62
N LEU A 23 11.68 -1.49 27.35
CA LEU A 23 13.12 -1.75 27.25
C LEU A 23 13.54 -2.22 25.87
N GLU A 24 12.81 -3.17 25.28
CA GLU A 24 13.13 -3.70 23.95
C GLU A 24 13.02 -2.61 22.87
N LYS A 25 12.00 -1.75 22.96
CA LYS A 25 11.81 -0.62 22.04
C LYS A 25 12.93 0.42 22.13
N VAL A 26 13.25 0.89 23.34
CA VAL A 26 14.29 1.93 23.52
C VAL A 26 15.71 1.39 23.28
N ALA A 27 15.92 0.08 23.42
CA ALA A 27 17.20 -0.56 23.15
C ALA A 27 17.36 -1.00 21.68
N GLY A 28 16.36 -0.77 20.81
CA GLY A 28 16.39 -1.19 19.40
C GLY A 28 16.33 -2.72 19.20
N ARG A 29 15.88 -3.47 20.21
CA ARG A 29 15.78 -4.94 20.19
C ARG A 29 14.40 -5.46 19.83
N ALA A 30 13.39 -4.59 19.84
CA ALA A 30 12.05 -4.94 19.43
C ALA A 30 12.02 -5.47 17.98
N GLN A 31 11.38 -6.61 17.79
CA GLN A 31 11.15 -7.18 16.47
C GLN A 31 9.86 -6.61 15.87
N TYR A 32 9.96 -6.15 14.64
CA TYR A 32 8.91 -5.62 13.79
C TYR A 32 8.86 -6.43 12.49
N ALA A 33 7.75 -6.40 11.77
CA ALA A 33 7.62 -7.19 10.53
C ALA A 33 8.78 -6.97 9.54
N ALA A 34 9.32 -5.75 9.46
CA ALA A 34 10.41 -5.39 8.56
C ALA A 34 11.79 -5.92 8.96
N ASN A 35 12.01 -6.35 10.21
CA ASN A 35 13.33 -6.79 10.69
C ASN A 35 13.40 -8.28 11.04
N VAL A 36 12.44 -9.09 10.55
CA VAL A 36 12.43 -10.55 10.71
C VAL A 36 13.17 -11.20 9.53
N PRO A 37 14.42 -11.68 9.70
CA PRO A 37 15.15 -12.33 8.62
C PRO A 37 14.55 -13.70 8.31
N ARG A 38 14.38 -14.01 7.02
CA ARG A 38 13.96 -15.31 6.51
C ARG A 38 14.84 -15.65 5.29
N PRO A 39 15.41 -16.87 5.22
CA PRO A 39 16.09 -17.30 4.00
C PRO A 39 15.14 -17.23 2.79
N GLY A 40 15.61 -16.67 1.68
CA GLY A 40 14.82 -16.54 0.44
C GLY A 40 13.68 -15.52 0.49
N ILE A 41 13.72 -14.54 1.41
CA ILE A 41 12.74 -13.44 1.40
C ILE A 41 12.92 -12.58 0.15
N LEU A 42 11.81 -12.19 -0.46
CA LEU A 42 11.79 -11.23 -1.56
C LEU A 42 11.26 -9.89 -1.05
N HIS A 43 11.73 -8.83 -1.67
CA HIS A 43 11.29 -7.46 -1.43
C HIS A 43 10.25 -7.07 -2.47
N CYS A 44 9.14 -6.54 -1.99
CA CYS A 44 8.05 -6.07 -2.85
C CYS A 44 8.04 -4.54 -2.92
N ARG A 45 7.88 -4.02 -4.14
CA ARG A 45 7.64 -2.61 -4.41
C ARG A 45 6.46 -2.45 -5.35
N LEU A 46 5.65 -1.42 -5.10
CA LEU A 46 4.44 -1.17 -5.87
C LEU A 46 4.67 0.03 -6.79
N LEU A 47 4.34 -0.15 -8.07
CA LEU A 47 4.19 0.98 -8.98
C LEU A 47 2.85 1.64 -8.70
N LEU A 48 2.88 2.90 -8.26
CA LEU A 48 1.69 3.62 -7.85
C LEU A 48 1.29 4.65 -8.90
N SER A 49 -0.01 4.71 -9.23
CA SER A 49 -0.52 5.74 -10.14
C SER A 49 -0.35 7.14 -9.54
N PRO A 50 0.20 8.11 -10.28
CA PRO A 50 0.24 9.50 -9.84
C PRO A 50 -1.09 10.23 -10.08
N TYR A 51 -2.04 9.61 -10.78
CA TYR A 51 -3.28 10.25 -11.23
C TYR A 51 -4.47 9.88 -10.35
N ALA A 52 -5.35 10.86 -10.13
CA ALA A 52 -6.59 10.66 -9.37
C ALA A 52 -7.62 9.82 -10.12
N HIS A 53 -7.69 9.96 -11.44
CA HIS A 53 -8.52 9.14 -12.31
C HIS A 53 -7.88 9.07 -13.69
N ALA A 54 -7.51 7.89 -14.14
CA ALA A 54 -6.93 7.70 -15.47
C ALA A 54 -7.16 6.29 -15.98
N ARG A 55 -7.42 6.13 -17.28
CA ARG A 55 -7.39 4.84 -17.96
C ARG A 55 -5.94 4.45 -18.24
N ILE A 56 -5.62 3.18 -18.04
CA ILE A 56 -4.33 2.61 -18.44
C ILE A 56 -4.48 2.17 -19.89
N SER A 57 -3.83 2.88 -20.83
CA SER A 57 -3.89 2.53 -22.25
C SER A 57 -2.86 1.47 -22.64
N ALA A 58 -1.69 1.49 -21.99
CA ALA A 58 -0.64 0.50 -22.15
C ALA A 58 0.17 0.35 -20.85
N LEU A 59 0.71 -0.84 -20.64
CA LEU A 59 1.60 -1.20 -19.54
C LEU A 59 2.66 -2.17 -20.08
N ASP A 60 3.92 -1.77 -20.06
CA ASP A 60 5.06 -2.60 -20.43
C ASP A 60 5.95 -2.87 -19.20
N THR A 61 6.08 -4.14 -18.85
CA THR A 61 6.91 -4.64 -17.73
C THR A 61 8.18 -5.34 -18.20
N GLY A 62 8.42 -5.46 -19.51
CA GLY A 62 9.46 -6.32 -20.07
C GLY A 62 10.87 -5.95 -19.62
N ALA A 63 11.19 -4.66 -19.58
CA ALA A 63 12.50 -4.20 -19.12
C ALA A 63 12.72 -4.47 -17.62
N ALA A 64 11.68 -4.29 -16.80
CA ALA A 64 11.72 -4.58 -15.37
C ALA A 64 11.88 -6.09 -15.10
N GLU A 65 11.15 -6.93 -15.84
CA GLU A 65 11.26 -8.40 -15.73
C GLU A 65 12.64 -8.93 -16.15
N ALA A 66 13.30 -8.26 -17.09
CA ALA A 66 14.64 -8.63 -17.55
C ALA A 66 15.78 -8.18 -16.61
N LEU A 67 15.49 -7.34 -15.60
CA LEU A 67 16.50 -6.84 -14.68
C LEU A 67 17.01 -7.96 -13.75
N THR A 68 18.33 -8.11 -13.68
CA THR A 68 18.96 -9.12 -12.79
C THR A 68 18.54 -8.91 -11.34
N GLY A 69 18.06 -9.98 -10.70
CA GLY A 69 17.59 -9.97 -9.31
C GLY A 69 16.09 -9.68 -9.16
N VAL A 70 15.39 -9.30 -10.24
CA VAL A 70 13.93 -9.34 -10.28
C VAL A 70 13.47 -10.78 -10.46
N VAL A 71 12.58 -11.22 -9.57
CA VAL A 71 12.00 -12.57 -9.61
C VAL A 71 10.69 -12.57 -10.39
N ARG A 72 9.87 -11.53 -10.21
CA ARG A 72 8.60 -11.40 -10.92
C ARG A 72 8.05 -9.98 -10.86
N VAL A 73 7.41 -9.55 -11.94
CA VAL A 73 6.47 -8.43 -11.93
C VAL A 73 5.04 -9.00 -11.98
N VAL A 74 4.18 -8.50 -11.10
CA VAL A 74 2.78 -8.94 -10.97
C VAL A 74 1.89 -7.77 -11.37
N THR A 75 0.97 -8.02 -12.30
CA THR A 75 -0.01 -7.04 -12.77
C THR A 75 -1.43 -7.50 -12.44
N ALA A 76 -2.43 -6.68 -12.72
CA ALA A 76 -3.82 -7.07 -12.57
C ALA A 76 -4.23 -8.27 -13.47
N ALA A 77 -3.44 -8.61 -14.50
CA ALA A 77 -3.65 -9.78 -15.35
C ALA A 77 -3.31 -11.10 -14.63
N ASP A 78 -2.39 -11.08 -13.67
CA ASP A 78 -2.01 -12.24 -12.85
C ASP A 78 -3.02 -12.54 -11.73
N LEU A 79 -3.91 -11.59 -11.45
CA LEU A 79 -4.91 -11.69 -10.38
C LEU A 79 -6.26 -12.17 -10.93
N PRO A 80 -7.03 -12.93 -10.13
CA PRO A 80 -8.38 -13.30 -10.52
C PRO A 80 -9.22 -12.02 -10.74
N PRO A 81 -10.13 -12.01 -11.74
CA PRO A 81 -11.04 -10.88 -11.93
C PRO A 81 -11.99 -10.85 -10.73
N LEU A 82 -11.69 -9.99 -9.76
CA LEU A 82 -12.56 -9.73 -8.62
C LEU A 82 -13.49 -8.58 -8.98
N PRO A 83 -14.80 -8.69 -8.69
CA PRO A 83 -15.69 -7.57 -8.90
C PRO A 83 -15.20 -6.39 -8.04
N PRO A 84 -15.16 -5.17 -8.58
CA PRO A 84 -14.84 -4.00 -7.80
C PRO A 84 -16.03 -3.77 -6.89
N THR A 85 -16.12 -4.42 -5.73
CA THR A 85 -17.19 -4.14 -4.75
C THR A 85 -16.69 -3.30 -3.59
N SER A 86 -15.37 -3.18 -3.46
CA SER A 86 -14.70 -2.28 -2.51
C SER A 86 -13.27 -2.00 -2.97
N ARG A 87 -12.68 -0.92 -2.45
CA ARG A 87 -11.25 -0.60 -2.66
C ARG A 87 -10.32 -1.75 -2.29
N HIS A 88 -10.69 -2.55 -1.28
CA HIS A 88 -9.91 -3.71 -0.84
C HIS A 88 -9.87 -4.85 -1.86
N ARG A 89 -10.78 -4.86 -2.85
CA ARG A 89 -10.77 -5.84 -3.95
C ARG A 89 -10.06 -5.32 -5.20
N LEU A 90 -9.70 -4.04 -5.24
CA LEU A 90 -8.86 -3.45 -6.28
C LEU A 90 -7.39 -3.50 -5.84
N LEU A 91 -6.82 -4.70 -5.85
CA LEU A 91 -5.44 -4.91 -5.40
C LEU A 91 -4.43 -4.23 -6.33
N LEU A 92 -4.65 -4.37 -7.65
CA LEU A 92 -3.90 -3.71 -8.71
C LEU A 92 -4.91 -3.16 -9.72
N ALA A 93 -4.66 -1.96 -10.25
CA ALA A 93 -5.47 -1.32 -11.26
C ALA A 93 -5.44 -2.14 -12.55
N ARG A 94 -6.62 -2.49 -13.06
CA ARG A 94 -6.76 -3.29 -14.29
C ARG A 94 -6.93 -2.39 -15.51
N ASP A 95 -8.07 -1.72 -15.60
CA ASP A 95 -8.39 -0.86 -16.74
C ASP A 95 -8.20 0.63 -16.40
N GLN A 96 -8.45 0.99 -15.15
CA GLN A 96 -8.44 2.37 -14.68
C GLN A 96 -7.87 2.49 -13.28
N THR A 97 -7.20 3.61 -13.05
CA THR A 97 -6.77 4.07 -11.74
C THR A 97 -7.83 5.02 -11.18
N LEU A 98 -8.23 4.85 -9.92
CA LEU A 98 -9.41 5.51 -9.35
C LEU A 98 -9.06 6.49 -8.22
N PHE A 99 -7.78 6.54 -7.85
CA PHE A 99 -7.25 7.44 -6.84
C PHE A 99 -5.73 7.55 -7.00
N VAL A 100 -5.18 8.67 -6.52
CA VAL A 100 -3.72 8.85 -6.45
C VAL A 100 -3.15 7.80 -5.49
N GLY A 101 -2.15 7.08 -5.95
CA GLY A 101 -1.55 5.97 -5.21
C GLY A 101 -2.22 4.62 -5.44
N HIS A 102 -3.13 4.48 -6.42
CA HIS A 102 -3.69 3.18 -6.79
C HIS A 102 -2.56 2.30 -7.35
N PRO A 103 -2.24 1.14 -6.74
CA PRO A 103 -1.20 0.25 -7.26
C PRO A 103 -1.54 -0.26 -8.66
N VAL A 104 -0.57 -0.28 -9.57
CA VAL A 104 -0.72 -0.74 -10.96
C VAL A 104 0.03 -2.05 -11.19
N ALA A 105 1.25 -2.14 -10.67
CA ALA A 105 2.07 -3.34 -10.71
C ALA A 105 2.79 -3.53 -9.37
N ALA A 106 3.22 -4.76 -9.11
CA ALA A 106 4.05 -5.12 -7.97
C ALA A 106 5.31 -5.84 -8.45
N VAL A 107 6.48 -5.31 -8.12
CA VAL A 107 7.77 -5.92 -8.41
C VAL A 107 8.24 -6.72 -7.20
N LEU A 108 8.62 -7.97 -7.40
CA LEU A 108 9.24 -8.86 -6.43
C LEU A 108 10.69 -9.09 -6.83
N ALA A 109 11.64 -8.69 -5.98
CA ALA A 109 13.07 -8.84 -6.23
C ALA A 109 13.84 -9.39 -5.02
N GLU A 110 15.06 -9.85 -5.25
CA GLU A 110 15.94 -10.40 -4.21
C GLU A 110 16.45 -9.35 -3.22
N SER A 111 16.39 -8.07 -3.59
CA SER A 111 16.77 -6.95 -2.74
C SER A 111 15.79 -5.78 -2.85
N GLU A 112 15.73 -4.95 -1.80
CA GLU A 112 14.89 -3.75 -1.77
C GLU A 112 15.28 -2.73 -2.84
N ALA A 113 16.59 -2.53 -3.04
CA ALA A 113 17.11 -1.61 -4.04
C ALA A 113 16.77 -2.09 -5.47
N THR A 114 16.96 -3.38 -5.76
CA THR A 114 16.60 -3.94 -7.08
C THR A 114 15.10 -3.82 -7.37
N ALA A 115 14.25 -4.01 -6.35
CA ALA A 115 12.81 -3.83 -6.52
C ALA A 115 12.45 -2.38 -6.83
N GLU A 116 13.18 -1.41 -6.28
CA GLU A 116 13.00 0.02 -6.53
C GLU A 116 13.52 0.42 -7.92
N ASP A 117 14.74 0.04 -8.28
CA ASP A 117 15.33 0.30 -9.60
C ASP A 117 14.47 -0.28 -10.74
N ALA A 118 13.85 -1.45 -10.51
CA ALA A 118 12.96 -2.09 -11.48
C ALA A 118 11.66 -1.30 -11.72
N LEU A 119 11.18 -0.51 -10.75
CA LEU A 119 9.97 0.32 -10.97
C LEU A 119 10.20 1.38 -12.05
N ASP A 120 11.41 1.94 -12.12
CA ASP A 120 11.78 2.97 -13.10
C ASP A 120 11.85 2.41 -14.53
N LEU A 121 11.88 1.08 -14.69
CA LEU A 121 11.89 0.38 -15.96
C LEU A 121 10.49 -0.02 -16.45
N ILE A 122 9.44 0.21 -15.65
CA ILE A 122 8.06 -0.08 -16.05
C ILE A 122 7.50 1.15 -16.75
N GLU A 123 7.04 0.97 -17.98
CA GLU A 123 6.42 2.03 -18.77
C GLU A 123 4.89 1.90 -18.69
N VAL A 124 4.22 3.00 -18.34
CA VAL A 124 2.75 3.05 -18.26
C VAL A 124 2.23 4.27 -18.99
N GLU A 125 1.33 4.02 -19.93
CA GLU A 125 0.61 5.08 -20.63
C GLU A 125 -0.76 5.30 -19.99
N TYR A 126 -1.05 6.57 -19.70
CA TYR A 126 -2.30 6.98 -19.07
C TYR A 126 -3.08 7.95 -19.93
N GLU A 127 -4.37 7.68 -20.08
CA GLU A 127 -5.35 8.66 -20.52
C GLU A 127 -6.03 9.26 -19.29
N ILE A 128 -5.75 10.53 -19.00
CA ILE A 128 -6.28 11.21 -17.80
C ILE A 128 -7.79 11.44 -17.96
N LEU A 129 -8.55 11.00 -16.96
CA LEU A 129 -10.00 11.15 -16.92
C LEU A 129 -10.42 12.22 -15.90
N PRO A 130 -11.61 12.82 -16.05
CA PRO A 130 -12.12 13.76 -15.05
C PRO A 130 -12.25 13.09 -13.68
N ALA A 131 -11.56 13.64 -12.68
CA ALA A 131 -11.62 13.17 -11.31
C ALA A 131 -12.73 13.90 -10.54
N VAL A 132 -13.41 13.16 -9.67
CA VAL A 132 -14.41 13.69 -8.73
C VAL A 132 -13.78 13.73 -7.34
N THR A 133 -13.57 14.93 -6.80
CA THR A 133 -12.84 15.13 -5.53
C THR A 133 -13.70 15.73 -4.42
N THR A 134 -14.91 16.19 -4.74
CA THR A 134 -15.87 16.72 -3.76
C THR A 134 -17.22 16.01 -3.84
N ILE A 135 -17.99 16.11 -2.77
CA ILE A 135 -19.35 15.52 -2.69
C ILE A 135 -20.27 16.21 -3.69
N GLU A 136 -20.16 17.52 -3.85
CA GLU A 136 -20.97 18.30 -4.78
C GLU A 136 -20.72 17.88 -6.23
N GLN A 137 -19.46 17.64 -6.60
CA GLN A 137 -19.11 17.10 -7.92
C GLN A 137 -19.66 15.69 -8.12
N ALA A 138 -19.68 14.85 -7.07
CA ALA A 138 -20.21 13.49 -7.13
C ALA A 138 -21.73 13.45 -7.31
N LEU A 139 -22.44 14.41 -6.73
CA LEU A 139 -23.90 14.52 -6.81
C LEU A 139 -24.38 15.26 -8.08
N ALA A 140 -23.48 15.88 -8.83
CA ALA A 140 -23.82 16.65 -10.02
C ALA A 140 -24.38 15.75 -11.14
N PRO A 141 -25.36 16.23 -11.93
CA PRO A 141 -25.82 15.50 -13.11
C PRO A 141 -24.68 15.22 -14.09
N GLY A 142 -24.51 13.96 -14.49
CA GLY A 142 -23.43 13.56 -15.40
C GLY A 142 -22.05 13.46 -14.76
N ALA A 143 -21.96 13.45 -13.42
CA ALA A 143 -20.72 13.17 -12.71
C ALA A 143 -20.08 11.86 -13.20
N PRO A 144 -18.76 11.83 -13.42
CA PRO A 144 -18.04 10.61 -13.78
C PRO A 144 -18.33 9.49 -12.79
N LEU A 145 -18.73 8.32 -13.31
CA LEU A 145 -18.88 7.12 -12.50
C LEU A 145 -17.49 6.62 -12.12
N VAL A 146 -17.08 6.85 -10.88
CA VAL A 146 -15.77 6.43 -10.37
C VAL A 146 -15.72 4.92 -10.11
N TRP A 147 -16.84 4.30 -9.79
CA TRP A 147 -16.89 2.89 -9.42
C TRP A 147 -17.59 2.09 -10.52
N PRO A 148 -16.91 1.14 -11.20
CA PRO A 148 -17.53 0.31 -12.21
C PRO A 148 -18.66 -0.54 -11.61
N GLU A 149 -19.70 -0.84 -12.39
CA GLU A 149 -20.71 -1.85 -12.04
C GLU A 149 -20.17 -3.28 -12.18
#